data_AF-A0A3B8RHY1-F1
#
_entry.id   AF-A0A3B8RHY1-F1
#
_cell.length_a   1.000
_cell.length_b   1.000
_cell.length_c   1.000
_cell.angle_alpha   90.00
_cell.angle_beta   90.00
_cell.angle_gamma   90.00
#
_symmetry.space_group_name_H-M   'P 1'
#
loop_
_entity.id
_entity.type
_entity.pdbx_description
1 polymer ?
#
loop_
_entity_poly.entity_id
_entity_poly.type
_entity_poly.pdbx_seq_one_letter_code
_entity_poly.pdbx_strand_id
1 'polypeptide(L)'
;GVKGIDVAGAGGTSWAGVEMLRNKSQKEIDLWDWGIPTSYCLKEVRKLKKSHKFVLIGSGGINSHVDAAKALALGADIVASARIILQTLNKSGIEGVKKLITNWFDFVKSVMFLTGSKSISE
;
A
#
# COMPACT_ATOMS: atom_id res chain seq x y z
N GLY A 1 5.73 18.04 15.88
CA GLY A 1 5.11 17.89 14.54
C GLY A 1 4.82 16.44 14.22
N VAL A 2 4.30 16.18 13.01
CA VAL A 2 3.88 14.87 12.48
C VAL A 2 4.99 13.83 12.58
N LYS A 3 4.66 12.59 12.94
CA LYS A 3 5.61 11.48 13.14
C LYS A 3 5.52 10.36 12.09
N GLY A 4 4.41 10.28 11.38
CA GLY A 4 4.21 9.32 10.29
C GLY A 4 3.21 9.84 9.28
N ILE A 5 3.36 9.40 8.03
CA ILE A 5 2.51 9.74 6.90
C ILE A 5 2.17 8.44 6.18
N ASP A 6 0.89 8.13 6.07
CA ASP A 6 0.39 7.11 5.15
C ASP A 6 -0.10 7.79 3.87
N VAL A 7 0.48 7.39 2.74
CA VAL A 7 0.15 8.02 1.45
C VAL A 7 -1.24 7.66 0.94
N ALA A 8 -1.77 6.48 1.31
CA ALA A 8 -3.08 5.97 0.92
C ALA A 8 -3.52 6.35 -0.51
N GLY A 9 -2.63 6.14 -1.48
CA GLY A 9 -2.78 6.67 -2.83
C GLY A 9 -3.83 5.96 -3.68
N ALA A 10 -4.11 6.52 -4.86
CA ALA A 10 -4.99 5.92 -5.85
C ALA A 10 -4.38 4.66 -6.48
N GLY A 11 -5.24 3.76 -6.98
CA GLY A 11 -4.88 2.46 -7.56
C GLY A 11 -5.33 1.24 -6.74
N GLY A 12 -6.03 1.45 -5.62
CA GLY A 12 -6.59 0.41 -4.76
C GLY A 12 -8.11 0.43 -4.66
N THR A 13 -8.62 0.40 -3.43
CA THR A 13 -10.03 0.73 -3.19
C THR A 13 -10.22 2.22 -3.43
N SER A 14 -11.10 2.57 -4.36
CA SER A 14 -11.57 3.95 -4.44
C SER A 14 -12.74 4.17 -3.48
N TRP A 15 -12.56 5.10 -2.55
CA TRP A 15 -13.64 5.57 -1.70
C TRP A 15 -14.68 6.40 -2.46
N ALA A 16 -14.28 7.18 -3.46
CA ALA A 16 -15.24 7.85 -4.34
C ALA A 16 -16.18 6.82 -5.00
N GLY A 17 -15.62 5.70 -5.49
CA GLY A 17 -16.41 4.59 -6.02
C GLY A 17 -17.32 3.91 -4.99
N VAL A 18 -16.80 3.64 -3.79
CA VAL A 18 -17.62 3.09 -2.68
C VAL A 18 -18.81 4.00 -2.37
N GLU A 19 -18.59 5.31 -2.34
CA GLU A 19 -19.63 6.30 -2.06
C GLU A 19 -20.65 6.45 -3.20
N MET A 20 -20.21 6.40 -4.45
CA MET A 20 -21.10 6.39 -5.62
C MET A 20 -22.02 5.17 -5.61
N LEU A 21 -21.48 3.99 -5.30
CA LEU A 21 -22.27 2.76 -5.15
C LEU A 21 -23.27 2.90 -3.99
N ARG A 22 -22.83 3.44 -2.84
CA ARG A 22 -23.70 3.66 -1.68
C ARG A 22 -24.86 4.60 -2.01
N ASN A 23 -24.59 5.65 -2.79
CA ASN A 23 -25.57 6.65 -3.20
C ASN A 23 -26.38 6.25 -4.46
N LYS A 24 -26.08 5.10 -5.07
CA LYS A 24 -26.69 4.63 -6.34
C LYS A 24 -26.65 5.69 -7.45
N SER A 25 -25.59 6.51 -7.48
CA SER A 25 -25.42 7.60 -8.45
C SER A 25 -24.26 7.29 -9.40
N GLN A 26 -24.49 7.50 -10.69
CA GLN A 26 -23.47 7.38 -11.74
C GLN A 26 -23.10 8.73 -12.36
N LYS A 27 -23.60 9.85 -11.82
CA LYS A 27 -23.45 11.18 -12.43
C LYS A 27 -21.99 11.65 -12.54
N GLU A 28 -21.10 11.12 -11.69
CA GLU A 28 -19.72 11.55 -11.56
C GLU A 28 -18.75 10.37 -11.74
N ILE A 29 -19.10 9.41 -12.61
CA ILE A 29 -18.32 8.18 -12.80
C ILE A 29 -16.85 8.45 -13.16
N ASP A 30 -16.56 9.56 -13.83
CA ASP A 30 -15.20 9.97 -14.18
C ASP A 30 -14.34 10.33 -12.95
N LEU A 31 -14.97 10.61 -11.81
CA LEU A 31 -14.30 10.83 -10.54
C LEU A 31 -14.10 9.53 -9.74
N TRP A 32 -14.47 8.37 -10.32
CA TRP A 32 -14.38 7.09 -9.62
C TRP A 32 -12.98 6.83 -9.08
N ASP A 33 -11.92 7.03 -9.85
CA ASP A 33 -10.53 6.82 -9.39
C ASP A 33 -9.74 8.13 -9.23
N TRP A 34 -10.44 9.24 -8.92
CA TRP A 34 -9.75 10.52 -8.71
C TRP A 34 -8.74 10.45 -7.56
N GLY A 35 -7.49 10.80 -7.84
CA GLY A 35 -6.42 10.87 -6.86
C GLY A 35 -5.03 10.70 -7.46
N ILE A 36 -4.01 10.77 -6.60
CA ILE A 36 -2.62 10.63 -7.00
C ILE A 36 -2.20 9.16 -6.80
N PRO A 37 -1.61 8.49 -7.82
CA PRO A 37 -1.19 7.09 -7.70
C PRO A 37 -0.20 6.86 -6.56
N THR A 38 -0.35 5.75 -5.82
CA THR A 38 0.50 5.40 -4.66
C THR A 38 2.00 5.47 -4.96
N SER A 39 2.44 5.00 -6.13
CA SER A 39 3.84 5.02 -6.53
C SER A 39 4.38 6.44 -6.73
N TYR A 40 3.54 7.38 -7.17
CA TYR A 40 3.88 8.79 -7.30
C TYR A 40 3.94 9.44 -5.92
N CYS A 41 2.92 9.23 -5.07
CA CYS A 41 2.91 9.75 -3.70
C CYS A 41 4.16 9.32 -2.91
N LEU A 42 4.55 8.04 -3.00
CA LEU A 42 5.75 7.54 -2.32
C LEU A 42 7.01 8.29 -2.77
N LYS A 43 7.21 8.44 -4.08
CA LYS A 43 8.40 9.13 -4.63
C LYS A 43 8.45 10.60 -4.20
N GLU A 44 7.32 11.30 -4.23
CA GLU A 44 7.26 12.72 -3.87
C GLU A 44 7.44 12.93 -2.37
N VAL A 45 6.70 12.20 -1.52
CA VAL A 45 6.77 12.35 -0.07
C VAL A 45 8.14 11.91 0.47
N ARG A 46 8.76 10.87 -0.12
CA ARG A 46 10.12 10.44 0.25
C ARG A 46 11.13 11.58 0.17
N LYS A 47 10.99 12.53 -0.77
CA LYS A 47 11.93 13.65 -0.91
C LYS A 47 12.00 14.50 0.36
N LEU A 48 10.90 14.61 1.10
CA LEU A 48 10.82 15.37 2.35
C LEU A 48 11.64 14.74 3.49
N LYS A 49 11.97 13.45 3.40
CA LYS A 49 12.81 12.75 4.40
C LYS A 49 14.24 13.28 4.45
N LYS A 50 14.67 14.06 3.45
CA LYS A 50 15.98 14.74 3.46
C LYS A 50 16.08 15.82 4.54
N SER A 51 14.96 16.44 4.90
CA SER A 51 14.89 17.55 5.87
C SER A 51 14.03 17.24 7.10
N HIS A 52 13.27 16.14 7.08
CA HIS A 52 12.33 15.79 8.14
C HIS A 52 12.42 14.32 8.53
N LYS A 53 12.28 14.04 9.83
CA LYS A 53 12.22 12.67 10.35
C LYS A 53 10.77 12.24 10.59
N PHE A 54 10.28 11.29 9.78
CA PHE A 54 8.98 10.67 9.92
C PHE A 54 8.98 9.26 9.29
N VAL A 55 8.00 8.44 9.67
CA VAL A 55 7.73 7.13 9.05
C VAL A 55 6.85 7.33 7.81
N LEU A 56 7.25 6.79 6.68
CA LEU A 56 6.48 6.80 5.44
C LEU A 56 5.82 5.44 5.22
N ILE A 57 4.49 5.40 5.21
CA ILE A 57 3.71 4.20 4.98
C ILE A 57 3.22 4.21 3.53
N GLY A 58 3.52 3.14 2.80
CA GLY A 58 3.01 2.87 1.46
C GLY A 58 1.72 2.04 1.52
N SER A 59 0.58 2.69 1.38
CA SER A 59 -0.72 2.04 1.26
C SER A 59 -1.52 2.61 0.07
N GLY A 60 -2.67 2.01 -0.21
CA GLY A 60 -3.44 2.27 -1.43
C GLY A 60 -2.98 1.35 -2.56
N GLY A 61 -3.75 0.30 -2.82
CA GLY A 61 -3.49 -0.60 -3.96
C GLY A 61 -2.43 -1.68 -3.76
N ILE A 62 -1.84 -1.82 -2.56
CA ILE A 62 -0.93 -2.94 -2.25
C ILE A 62 -1.73 -4.24 -2.13
N ASN A 63 -1.87 -5.01 -3.21
CA ASN A 63 -2.69 -6.23 -3.23
C ASN A 63 -1.87 -7.51 -3.42
N SER A 64 -0.55 -7.40 -3.56
CA SER A 64 0.36 -8.54 -3.71
C SER A 64 1.67 -8.33 -2.96
N HIS A 65 2.38 -9.43 -2.70
CA HIS A 65 3.74 -9.40 -2.17
C HIS A 65 4.74 -8.66 -3.10
N VAL A 66 4.47 -8.65 -4.41
CA VAL A 66 5.26 -7.88 -5.39
C VAL A 66 5.06 -6.38 -5.19
N ASP A 67 3.82 -5.92 -4.98
CA ASP A 67 3.52 -4.51 -4.73
C ASP A 67 4.14 -4.05 -3.41
N ALA A 68 4.11 -4.90 -2.38
CA ALA A 68 4.78 -4.65 -1.11
C ALA A 68 6.29 -4.41 -1.31
N ALA A 69 6.98 -5.31 -2.02
CA ALA A 69 8.40 -5.16 -2.30
C ALA A 69 8.71 -3.88 -3.11
N LYS A 70 7.88 -3.57 -4.12
CA LYS A 70 8.02 -2.33 -4.92
C LYS A 70 7.81 -1.07 -4.07
N ALA A 71 6.82 -1.06 -3.19
CA ALA A 71 6.55 0.10 -2.33
C ALA A 71 7.71 0.38 -1.37
N LEU A 72 8.30 -0.68 -0.79
CA LEU A 72 9.52 -0.58 0.04
C LEU A 72 10.69 -0.01 -0.77
N ALA A 73 10.96 -0.56 -1.97
CA ALA A 73 12.00 -0.05 -2.87
C ALA A 73 11.79 1.43 -3.27
N LEU A 74 10.53 1.86 -3.41
CA LEU A 74 10.18 3.25 -3.70
C LEU A 74 10.39 4.19 -2.50
N GLY A 75 10.63 3.67 -1.30
CA GLY A 75 11.04 4.41 -0.11
C GLY A 75 10.04 4.42 1.03
N ALA A 76 9.03 3.54 1.00
CA ALA A 76 8.20 3.28 2.16
C ALA A 76 9.03 2.59 3.26
N ASP A 77 8.81 2.98 4.52
CA ASP A 77 9.35 2.29 5.69
C ASP A 77 8.44 1.12 6.11
N ILE A 78 7.13 1.25 5.84
CA ILE A 78 6.09 0.27 6.16
C ILE A 78 5.16 0.17 4.95
N VAL A 79 4.66 -1.03 4.67
CA VAL A 79 3.57 -1.23 3.70
C VAL A 79 2.29 -1.62 4.40
N ALA A 80 1.16 -1.14 3.91
CA ALA A 80 -0.15 -1.48 4.47
C ALA A 80 -1.15 -1.87 3.38
N SER A 81 -2.04 -2.81 3.73
CA SER A 81 -3.07 -3.32 2.84
C SER A 81 -4.38 -3.54 3.60
N ALA A 82 -5.51 -3.34 2.91
CA ALA A 82 -6.85 -3.47 3.48
C ALA A 82 -7.72 -4.43 2.68
N ARG A 83 -7.98 -4.13 1.39
CA ARG A 83 -8.94 -4.89 0.56
C ARG A 83 -8.61 -6.37 0.46
N ILE A 84 -7.37 -6.73 0.15
CA ILE A 84 -6.97 -8.14 0.02
C ILE A 84 -7.06 -8.87 1.36
N ILE A 85 -6.73 -8.20 2.48
CA ILE A 85 -6.85 -8.77 3.82
C ILE A 85 -8.31 -9.11 4.12
N LEU A 86 -9.23 -8.18 3.86
CA LEU A 86 -10.67 -8.39 4.05
C LEU A 86 -11.20 -9.51 3.14
N GLN A 87 -10.81 -9.52 1.86
CA GLN A 87 -11.22 -10.57 0.92
C GLN A 87 -10.70 -11.95 1.34
N THR A 88 -9.46 -12.04 1.80
CA THR A 88 -8.88 -13.29 2.30
C THR A 88 -9.54 -13.74 3.60
N LEU A 89 -9.85 -12.81 4.52
CA LEU A 89 -10.60 -13.13 5.73
C LEU A 89 -11.96 -13.74 5.39
N ASN A 90 -12.69 -13.13 4.45
CA ASN A 90 -14.01 -13.61 4.03
C ASN A 90 -13.95 -14.98 3.34
N LYS A 91 -12.89 -15.27 2.58
CA LYS A 91 -12.75 -16.51 1.80
C LYS A 91 -12.09 -17.65 2.58
N SER A 92 -11.17 -17.35 3.48
CA SER A 92 -10.23 -18.31 4.05
C SER A 92 -10.02 -18.14 5.56
N GLY A 93 -10.80 -17.28 6.20
CA GLY A 93 -10.75 -17.05 7.64
C GLY A 93 -9.43 -16.48 8.13
N ILE A 94 -9.26 -16.50 9.45
CA ILE A 94 -8.10 -15.94 10.15
C ILE A 94 -6.80 -16.62 9.71
N GLU A 95 -6.81 -17.95 9.55
CA GLU A 95 -5.62 -18.70 9.13
C GLU A 95 -5.19 -18.36 7.70
N GLY A 96 -6.14 -18.10 6.80
CA GLY A 96 -5.84 -17.60 5.46
C GLY A 96 -5.14 -16.24 5.50
N VAL A 97 -5.58 -15.33 6.37
CA VAL A 97 -4.94 -14.01 6.55
C VAL A 97 -3.53 -14.15 7.10
N LYS A 98 -3.33 -14.99 8.13
CA LYS A 98 -1.99 -15.26 8.67
C LYS A 98 -1.05 -15.78 7.58
N LYS A 99 -1.48 -16.78 6.82
CA LYS A 99 -0.70 -17.36 5.71
C LYS A 99 -0.37 -16.33 4.64
N LEU A 100 -1.32 -15.46 4.29
CA LEU A 100 -1.09 -14.38 3.33
C LEU A 100 0.02 -13.44 3.81
N ILE A 101 -0.06 -12.97 5.06
CA ILE A 101 0.90 -12.02 5.63
C ILE A 101 2.29 -12.66 5.75
N THR A 102 2.39 -13.90 6.25
CA THR A 102 3.69 -14.59 6.37
C THR A 102 4.33 -14.81 5.00
N ASN A 103 3.55 -15.22 4.00
CA ASN A 103 4.05 -15.38 2.63
C ASN A 103 4.59 -14.06 2.05
N TRP A 104 3.97 -12.93 2.38
CA TRP A 104 4.45 -11.62 1.93
C TRP A 104 5.78 -11.27 2.58
N PHE A 105 5.94 -11.52 3.89
CA PHE A 105 7.22 -11.32 4.56
C PHE A 105 8.33 -12.18 3.96
N ASP A 106 8.06 -13.46 3.70
CA ASP A 106 9.07 -14.36 3.14
C ASP A 106 9.43 -13.97 1.70
N PHE A 107 8.45 -13.59 0.88
CA PHE A 107 8.71 -13.07 -0.46
C PHE A 107 9.56 -11.79 -0.44
N VAL A 108 9.25 -10.83 0.44
CA VAL A 108 10.04 -9.59 0.56
C VAL A 108 11.48 -9.91 0.97
N LYS A 109 11.70 -10.84 1.91
CA LYS A 109 13.06 -11.31 2.25
C LYS A 109 13.78 -11.94 1.05
N SER A 110 13.09 -12.71 0.22
CA SER A 110 13.68 -13.26 -1.01
C SER A 110 14.07 -12.15 -1.98
N VAL A 111 13.22 -11.13 -2.17
CA VAL A 111 13.57 -9.97 -3.01
C VAL A 111 14.79 -9.25 -2.46
N MET A 112 14.83 -8.99 -1.15
CA MET A 112 15.97 -8.37 -0.48
C MET A 112 17.27 -9.15 -0.70
N PHE A 113 17.22 -10.48 -0.59
CA PHE A 113 18.37 -11.34 -0.90
C PHE A 113 18.83 -11.19 -2.36
N LEU A 114 17.89 -11.21 -3.31
CA LEU A 114 18.19 -11.07 -4.74
C LEU A 114 18.70 -9.68 -5.12
N THR A 115 18.38 -8.64 -4.36
CA THR A 115 18.86 -7.26 -4.58
C THR A 115 20.05 -6.88 -3.72
N GLY A 116 20.53 -7.78 -2.86
CA GLY A 116 21.65 -7.51 -1.95
C GLY A 116 21.32 -6.54 -0.80
N SER A 117 20.04 -6.35 -0.48
CA SER A 117 19.58 -5.52 0.63
C SER A 117 19.55 -6.30 1.94
N LYS A 118 20.32 -5.91 2.97
CA LYS A 118 20.32 -6.60 4.28
C LYS A 118 19.19 -6.15 5.18
N SER A 119 18.59 -4.99 4.90
CA SER A 119 17.49 -4.41 5.67
C SER A 119 16.57 -3.60 4.76
N ILE A 120 15.38 -3.24 5.25
CA ILE A 120 14.46 -2.37 4.50
C ILE A 120 15.05 -0.98 4.22
N SER A 121 15.97 -0.52 5.05
CA SER A 121 16.62 0.79 4.89
C SER A 121 17.80 0.79 3.90
N GLU A 122 18.25 -0.37 3.44
CA GLU A 122 19.32 -0.55 2.42
C GLU A 122 18.73 -0.71 1.02
#